data_AF-A0A1M6FXG8-F1
#
_entry.id   AF-A0A1M6FXG8-F1
#
_cell.length_a   1.000
_cell.length_b   1.000
_cell.length_c   1.000
_cell.angle_alpha   90.00
_cell.angle_beta   90.00
_cell.angle_gamma   90.00
#
_symmetry.space_group_name_H-M   'P 1'
#
loop_
_entity.id
_entity.type
_entity.pdbx_description
1 polymer ?
#
loop_
_entity_poly.entity_id
_entity_poly.type
_entity_poly.pdbx_seq_one_letter_code
_entity_poly.pdbx_strand_id
1 'polypeptide(L)'
;MKYSCDVIKDLLPLFHDDVCSDDTKKVVNEHLNECEACRDYYKKMCSSDVVELAAFDEKQEKKMAEAMEASWKGLVKKAIKVILIILGAILAIPSTGLVIFLLVLFLVDGRVRTHTDIEDYEKYRSGPNAEEEYRTRWGMDEDIWPGKITDEMNVADYKLVYYNPWDAQYVGYLVVDYDSEAYEKELTRLESKEHDDYFGIYGVTGEKDYQILAMDADDYHGFIYAMTDGKGRIIYAEQVFCNYFMDLKYEKYIPEEYLLEGFDASATNPYHEKMKNKTFEPVGTSGVHGLSAYDKQKLIDENHSDLHSYFMVFPKDVKKVQEGSYTERLHTDIASTSGIVFLNATYSESDYEAEVERLSKISCTIKTQISKKEDEFTQEIMYDDSMYNYPAYIAADGNCGTYEYALLDEENHMITYVLVKYPDDEILRRYKDYLKKDRKSYDDSGTNTWEYFSIYAHQFPGEDGLSIYGGE
;
A
#
# COMPACT_ATOMS: atom_id res chain seq x y z
N MET A 1 16.10 33.85 -41.97
CA MET A 1 15.11 32.81 -41.60
C MET A 1 15.04 31.68 -42.62
N LYS A 2 15.61 30.51 -42.27
CA LYS A 2 15.77 29.31 -43.12
C LYS A 2 14.56 28.35 -43.08
N TYR A 3 13.75 28.40 -42.02
CA TYR A 3 12.56 27.59 -41.81
C TYR A 3 11.35 28.50 -41.52
N SER A 4 10.15 28.03 -41.87
CA SER A 4 8.90 28.79 -41.68
C SER A 4 8.53 28.88 -40.20
N CYS A 5 7.80 29.93 -39.83
CA CYS A 5 7.34 30.12 -38.45
C CYS A 5 6.47 28.96 -37.97
N ASP A 6 5.69 28.34 -38.85
CA ASP A 6 4.81 27.22 -38.49
C ASP A 6 5.61 25.97 -38.12
N VAL A 7 6.64 25.63 -38.92
CA VAL A 7 7.56 24.53 -38.61
C VAL A 7 8.27 24.77 -37.28
N ILE A 8 8.64 26.02 -36.99
CA ILE A 8 9.29 26.34 -35.72
C ILE A 8 8.32 26.22 -34.55
N LYS A 9 7.09 26.70 -34.69
CA LYS A 9 6.05 26.56 -33.65
C LYS A 9 5.74 25.10 -33.32
N ASP A 10 5.70 24.23 -34.32
CA ASP A 10 5.49 22.78 -34.12
C ASP A 10 6.64 22.14 -33.32
N LEU A 11 7.85 22.70 -33.41
CA LEU A 11 9.04 22.24 -32.70
C LEU A 11 9.21 22.88 -31.32
N LEU A 12 8.53 23.99 -31.02
CA LEU A 12 8.70 24.72 -29.76
C LEU A 12 8.35 23.90 -28.50
N PRO A 13 7.29 23.06 -28.48
CA PRO A 13 7.01 22.20 -27.33
C PRO A 13 8.15 21.22 -27.05
N LEU A 14 8.61 20.50 -28.08
CA LEU A 14 9.72 19.55 -27.97
C LEU A 14 11.06 20.22 -27.65
N PHE A 15 11.22 21.48 -28.04
CA PHE A 15 12.36 22.33 -27.70
C PHE A 15 12.28 22.83 -26.24
N HIS A 16 11.08 23.11 -25.73
CA HIS A 16 10.85 23.52 -24.35
C HIS A 16 11.15 22.37 -23.38
N ASP A 17 10.70 21.17 -23.71
CA ASP A 17 10.83 19.95 -22.89
C ASP A 17 12.23 19.30 -23.02
N ASP A 18 13.16 19.95 -23.73
CA ASP A 18 14.54 19.50 -24.00
C ASP A 18 14.71 18.14 -24.71
N VAL A 19 13.64 17.59 -25.30
CA VAL A 19 13.62 16.24 -25.93
C VAL A 19 13.99 16.21 -27.41
N CYS A 20 14.28 17.35 -28.05
CA CYS A 20 14.67 17.41 -29.46
C CYS A 20 16.20 17.29 -29.67
N SER A 21 16.63 16.89 -30.87
CA SER A 21 18.07 16.74 -31.19
C SER A 21 18.83 18.08 -31.17
N ASP A 22 20.15 18.06 -30.97
CA ASP A 22 20.99 19.27 -30.94
C ASP A 22 20.90 20.11 -32.24
N ASP A 23 20.76 19.45 -33.39
CA ASP A 23 20.53 20.12 -34.66
C ASP A 23 19.20 20.88 -34.68
N THR A 24 18.15 20.30 -34.09
CA THR A 24 16.83 20.94 -33.92
C THR A 24 16.92 22.10 -32.95
N LYS A 25 17.61 21.94 -31.80
CA LYS A 25 17.83 23.01 -30.82
C LYS A 25 18.53 24.21 -31.44
N LYS A 26 19.54 23.96 -32.27
CA LYS A 26 20.27 25.01 -32.99
C LYS A 26 19.37 25.76 -33.96
N VAL A 27 18.57 25.04 -34.75
CA VAL A 27 17.63 25.63 -35.72
C VAL A 27 16.56 26.48 -35.03
N VAL A 28 16.00 26.00 -33.92
CA VAL A 28 14.98 26.74 -33.16
C VAL A 28 15.58 27.98 -32.51
N ASN A 29 16.76 27.87 -31.88
CA ASN A 29 17.47 29.02 -31.28
C ASN A 29 17.84 30.10 -32.31
N GLU A 30 18.37 29.70 -33.47
CA GLU A 30 18.67 30.64 -34.56
C GLU A 30 17.40 31.38 -35.02
N HIS A 31 16.28 30.68 -35.15
CA HIS A 31 15.02 31.29 -35.56
C HIS A 31 14.42 32.19 -34.48
N LEU A 32 14.47 31.78 -33.20
CA LEU A 32 14.05 32.61 -32.07
C LEU A 32 14.92 33.85 -31.93
N ASN A 33 16.19 33.85 -32.36
CA ASN A 33 17.02 35.07 -32.39
C ASN A 33 16.61 36.05 -33.51
N GLU A 34 16.05 35.56 -34.60
CA GLU A 34 15.68 36.40 -35.76
C GLU A 34 14.20 36.81 -35.78
N CYS A 35 13.31 36.06 -35.13
CA CYS A 35 11.86 36.22 -35.24
C CYS A 35 11.18 36.65 -33.94
N GLU A 36 10.69 37.90 -33.92
CA GLU A 36 9.92 38.45 -32.80
C GLU A 36 8.61 37.69 -32.57
N ALA A 37 7.86 37.38 -33.63
CA ALA A 37 6.59 36.67 -33.51
C ALA A 37 6.72 35.27 -32.91
N CYS A 38 7.78 34.52 -33.25
CA CYS A 38 8.03 33.20 -32.67
C CYS A 38 8.57 33.28 -31.24
N ARG A 39 9.37 34.31 -30.90
CA ARG A 39 9.76 34.58 -29.51
C ARG A 39 8.55 34.90 -28.63
N ASP A 40 7.65 35.74 -29.09
CA ASP A 40 6.48 36.11 -28.31
C ASP A 40 5.52 34.95 -28.17
N TYR A 41 5.40 34.12 -29.21
CA TYR A 41 4.67 32.85 -29.13
C TYR A 41 5.30 31.90 -28.10
N TYR A 42 6.63 31.74 -28.13
CA TYR A 42 7.36 30.92 -27.16
C TYR A 42 7.21 31.46 -25.73
N LYS A 43 7.34 32.77 -25.51
CA LYS A 43 7.09 33.41 -24.21
C LYS A 43 5.66 33.21 -23.72
N LYS A 44 4.66 33.27 -24.61
CA LYS A 44 3.26 33.02 -24.26
C LYS A 44 3.04 31.57 -23.84
N MET A 45 3.69 30.64 -24.52
CA MET A 45 3.71 29.22 -24.17
C MET A 45 4.37 29.02 -22.80
N CYS A 46 5.54 29.60 -22.55
CA CYS A 46 6.18 29.57 -21.22
C CYS A 46 5.38 30.33 -20.14
N SER A 47 4.52 31.29 -20.52
CA SER A 47 3.68 32.03 -19.58
C SER A 47 2.36 31.32 -19.23
N SER A 48 1.97 30.27 -19.96
CA SER A 48 0.92 29.36 -19.45
C SER A 48 1.43 28.47 -18.32
N ASP A 49 2.75 28.39 -18.14
CA ASP A 49 3.42 27.67 -17.05
C ASP A 49 3.89 28.61 -15.92
N VAL A 50 3.54 29.89 -15.99
CA VAL A 50 3.73 30.85 -14.89
C VAL A 50 2.37 31.42 -14.50
N VAL A 51 1.67 30.70 -13.62
CA VAL A 51 0.67 31.32 -12.76
C VAL A 51 1.43 32.25 -11.83
N GLU A 52 1.39 33.54 -12.16
CA GLU A 52 1.95 34.61 -11.35
C GLU A 52 1.25 34.58 -9.98
N LEU A 53 1.99 34.12 -8.98
CA LEU A 53 1.70 34.15 -7.56
C LEU A 53 1.31 35.58 -7.13
N ALA A 54 0.02 35.86 -7.14
CA ALA A 54 -0.55 37.09 -6.60
C ALA A 54 -1.71 36.72 -5.67
N ALA A 55 -1.39 36.60 -4.38
CA ALA A 55 -2.28 36.67 -3.21
C ALA A 55 -3.71 36.14 -3.45
N PHE A 56 -3.89 34.83 -3.22
CA PHE A 56 -5.21 34.21 -3.10
C PHE A 56 -5.93 34.84 -1.89
N ASP A 57 -6.87 35.75 -2.18
CA ASP A 57 -7.64 36.51 -1.19
C ASP A 57 -8.56 35.55 -0.43
N GLU A 58 -8.25 35.29 0.84
CA GLU A 58 -9.02 34.49 1.83
C GLU A 58 -10.53 34.81 1.81
N LYS A 59 -10.88 36.03 1.37
CA LYS A 59 -12.24 36.53 1.24
C LYS A 59 -12.98 36.01 0.00
N GLN A 60 -12.29 35.69 -1.09
CA GLN A 60 -12.87 35.04 -2.28
C GLN A 60 -13.12 33.56 -1.98
N GLU A 61 -12.22 32.91 -1.24
CA GLU A 61 -12.35 31.51 -0.86
C GLU A 61 -13.48 31.28 0.15
N LYS A 62 -13.61 32.13 1.19
CA LYS A 62 -14.79 32.15 2.06
C LYS A 62 -16.08 32.39 1.28
N LYS A 63 -16.08 33.30 0.30
CA LYS A 63 -17.27 33.56 -0.52
C LYS A 63 -17.63 32.41 -1.46
N MET A 64 -16.64 31.73 -2.03
CA MET A 64 -16.85 30.57 -2.90
C MET A 64 -17.25 29.33 -2.09
N ALA A 65 -16.68 29.14 -0.90
CA ALA A 65 -17.09 28.12 0.07
C ALA A 65 -18.51 28.37 0.58
N GLU A 66 -18.85 29.60 0.99
CA GLU A 66 -20.21 30.01 1.37
C GLU A 66 -21.19 29.88 0.19
N ALA A 67 -20.78 30.25 -1.03
CA ALA A 67 -21.61 30.11 -2.23
C ALA A 67 -21.82 28.65 -2.61
N MET A 68 -20.80 27.80 -2.47
CA MET A 68 -20.87 26.37 -2.71
C MET A 68 -21.74 25.70 -1.64
N GLU A 69 -21.57 26.05 -0.38
CA GLU A 69 -22.41 25.57 0.74
C GLU A 69 -23.87 26.05 0.59
N ALA A 70 -24.11 27.28 0.14
CA ALA A 70 -25.44 27.80 -0.16
C ALA A 70 -26.07 27.12 -1.38
N SER A 71 -25.28 26.84 -2.42
CA SER A 71 -25.73 26.11 -3.61
C SER A 71 -26.08 24.65 -3.28
N TRP A 72 -25.27 24.01 -2.43
CA TRP A 72 -25.48 22.67 -1.90
C TRP A 72 -26.72 22.61 -1.01
N LYS A 73 -26.87 23.55 -0.05
CA LYS A 73 -28.10 23.71 0.76
C LYS A 73 -29.32 23.92 -0.14
N GLY A 74 -29.18 24.60 -1.28
CA GLY A 74 -30.25 24.79 -2.27
C GLY A 74 -30.63 23.51 -3.03
N LEU A 75 -29.64 22.74 -3.47
CA LEU A 75 -29.84 21.44 -4.14
C LEU A 75 -30.41 20.41 -3.17
N VAL A 76 -29.92 20.37 -1.93
CA VAL A 76 -30.45 19.53 -0.84
C VAL A 76 -31.89 19.92 -0.49
N LYS A 77 -32.22 21.21 -0.40
CA LYS A 77 -33.62 21.65 -0.18
C LYS A 77 -34.54 21.24 -1.35
N LYS A 78 -34.05 21.31 -2.59
CA LYS A 78 -34.81 20.84 -3.78
C LYS A 78 -34.97 19.32 -3.76
N ALA A 79 -33.92 18.57 -3.42
CA ALA A 79 -33.95 17.11 -3.29
C ALA A 79 -34.88 16.66 -2.15
N ILE A 80 -34.81 17.27 -0.96
CA ILE A 80 -35.73 17.03 0.16
C ILE A 80 -37.17 17.32 -0.24
N LYS A 81 -37.42 18.40 -1.00
CA LYS A 81 -38.78 18.74 -1.46
C LYS A 81 -39.31 17.71 -2.47
N VAL A 82 -38.47 17.19 -3.37
CA VAL A 82 -38.80 16.09 -4.28
C VAL A 82 -39.03 14.79 -3.51
N ILE A 83 -38.21 14.49 -2.51
CA ILE A 83 -38.33 13.33 -1.63
C ILE A 83 -39.61 13.40 -0.79
N LEU A 84 -40.00 14.56 -0.26
CA LEU A 84 -41.27 14.75 0.46
C LEU A 84 -42.50 14.60 -0.45
N ILE A 85 -42.41 15.03 -1.71
CA ILE A 85 -43.46 14.81 -2.72
C ILE A 85 -43.57 13.32 -3.08
N ILE A 86 -42.44 12.61 -3.16
CA ILE A 86 -42.39 11.16 -3.45
C ILE A 86 -42.82 10.33 -2.22
N LEU A 87 -42.44 10.72 -1.00
CA LEU A 87 -42.89 10.11 0.27
C LEU A 87 -44.40 10.30 0.50
N GLY A 88 -44.95 11.44 0.08
CA GLY A 88 -46.40 11.66 0.06
C GLY A 88 -47.13 10.81 -1.00
N ALA A 89 -46.44 10.40 -2.06
CA ALA A 89 -47.01 9.59 -3.15
C ALA A 89 -46.80 8.07 -2.97
N ILE A 90 -45.85 7.63 -2.15
CA ILE A 90 -45.51 6.21 -1.95
C ILE A 90 -45.70 5.83 -0.48
N LEU A 91 -46.97 5.61 -0.10
CA LEU A 91 -47.36 4.86 1.10
C LEU A 91 -47.53 3.36 0.81
N ALA A 92 -46.76 2.77 -0.12
CA ALA A 92 -47.03 1.40 -0.58
C ALA A 92 -45.83 0.45 -0.65
N ILE A 93 -44.56 0.90 -0.56
CA ILE A 93 -43.41 -0.02 -0.68
C ILE A 93 -42.28 0.37 0.30
N PRO A 94 -42.15 -0.31 1.46
CA PRO A 94 -41.16 0.02 2.48
C PRO A 94 -39.69 -0.21 2.08
N SER A 95 -39.40 -1.02 1.05
CA SER A 95 -38.02 -1.30 0.62
C SER A 95 -37.35 -0.13 -0.13
N THR A 96 -38.11 0.70 -0.85
CA THR A 96 -37.54 1.86 -1.58
C THR A 96 -37.19 3.02 -0.65
N GLY A 97 -37.93 3.18 0.46
CA GLY A 97 -37.62 4.18 1.48
C GLY A 97 -36.30 3.90 2.19
N LEU A 98 -35.98 2.62 2.43
CA LEU A 98 -34.72 2.20 3.05
C LEU A 98 -33.51 2.47 2.16
N VAL A 99 -33.58 2.13 0.87
CA VAL A 99 -32.48 2.39 -0.07
C VAL A 99 -32.19 3.88 -0.22
N ILE A 100 -33.24 4.70 -0.30
CA ILE A 100 -33.07 6.17 -0.37
C ILE A 100 -32.54 6.72 0.96
N PHE A 101 -32.98 6.19 2.11
CA PHE A 101 -32.46 6.58 3.42
C PHE A 101 -30.97 6.22 3.57
N LEU A 102 -30.57 5.01 3.15
CA LEU A 102 -29.16 4.59 3.12
C LEU A 102 -28.34 5.51 2.21
N LEU A 103 -28.80 5.80 0.98
CA LEU A 103 -28.13 6.73 0.07
C LEU A 103 -28.01 8.16 0.65
N VAL A 104 -29.00 8.60 1.43
CA VAL A 104 -28.93 9.91 2.11
C VAL A 104 -27.94 9.88 3.27
N LEU A 105 -27.83 8.78 4.03
CA LEU A 105 -26.79 8.62 5.04
C LEU A 105 -25.38 8.62 4.42
N PHE A 106 -25.18 7.93 3.30
CA PHE A 106 -23.93 7.97 2.52
C PHE A 106 -23.53 9.39 2.10
N LEU A 107 -24.48 10.21 1.64
CA LEU A 107 -24.23 11.60 1.25
C LEU A 107 -23.92 12.54 2.43
N VAL A 108 -24.26 12.15 3.66
CA VAL A 108 -23.99 12.95 4.86
C VAL A 108 -22.59 12.68 5.41
N ASP A 109 -22.08 11.45 5.28
CA ASP A 109 -20.79 11.05 5.85
C ASP A 109 -19.57 11.40 4.97
N GLY A 110 -19.75 11.49 3.64
CA GLY A 110 -18.70 11.89 2.69
C GLY A 110 -18.31 13.37 2.70
N ARG A 111 -18.30 14.04 3.87
CA ARG A 111 -17.80 15.41 4.00
C ARG A 111 -16.33 15.38 4.38
N VAL A 112 -15.53 16.21 3.71
CA VAL A 112 -14.17 16.51 4.16
C VAL A 112 -14.25 17.21 5.51
N ARG A 113 -13.60 16.61 6.52
CA ARG A 113 -13.49 17.15 7.88
C ARG A 113 -12.09 17.76 8.01
N THR A 114 -12.02 19.01 8.48
CA THR A 114 -10.76 19.75 8.61
C THR A 114 -10.65 20.28 10.02
N HIS A 115 -9.51 20.01 10.64
CA HIS A 115 -9.20 20.34 12.02
C HIS A 115 -7.93 21.19 12.04
N THR A 116 -8.04 22.41 12.55
CA THR A 116 -6.93 23.36 12.65
C THR A 116 -6.71 23.84 14.09
N ASP A 117 -7.57 23.41 15.02
CA ASP A 117 -7.44 23.75 16.42
C ASP A 117 -6.49 22.77 17.10
N ILE A 118 -5.37 23.28 17.59
CA ILE A 118 -4.33 22.48 18.25
C ILE A 118 -4.81 21.90 19.59
N GLU A 119 -5.83 22.50 20.22
CA GLU A 119 -6.42 21.96 21.46
C GLU A 119 -7.09 20.60 21.23
N ASP A 120 -7.50 20.32 19.99
CA ASP A 120 -8.13 19.05 19.60
C ASP A 120 -7.13 18.04 19.03
N TYR A 121 -5.82 18.32 19.06
CA TYR A 121 -4.78 17.49 18.45
C TYR A 121 -4.91 16.00 18.78
N GLU A 122 -4.99 15.65 20.07
CA GLU A 122 -5.05 14.26 20.53
C GLU A 122 -6.36 13.53 20.14
N LYS A 123 -7.39 14.26 19.70
CA LYS A 123 -8.64 13.67 19.20
C LYS A 123 -8.51 13.18 17.77
N TYR A 124 -7.62 13.79 16.97
CA TYR A 124 -7.54 13.57 15.52
C TYR A 124 -6.19 13.00 15.06
N ARG A 125 -5.13 13.13 15.87
CA ARG A 125 -3.93 12.28 15.76
C ARG A 125 -4.24 10.89 16.28
N SER A 126 -3.71 9.85 15.66
CA SER A 126 -4.00 8.47 16.09
C SER A 126 -3.48 8.17 17.49
N GLY A 127 -4.17 7.30 18.23
CA GLY A 127 -3.78 6.93 19.58
C GLY A 127 -4.95 6.69 20.53
N PRO A 128 -4.68 6.52 21.83
CA PRO A 128 -5.70 6.14 22.81
C PRO A 128 -6.82 7.17 23.00
N ASN A 129 -6.51 8.45 22.78
CA ASN A 129 -7.44 9.57 22.94
C ASN A 129 -8.16 9.94 21.63
N ALA A 130 -7.80 9.28 20.52
CA ALA A 130 -8.34 9.58 19.20
C ALA A 130 -9.81 9.16 19.09
N GLU A 131 -10.58 9.95 18.36
CA GLU A 131 -11.90 9.56 17.88
C GLU A 131 -11.78 8.29 17.03
N GLU A 132 -12.85 7.51 16.98
CA GLU A 132 -12.85 6.15 16.41
C GLU A 132 -12.27 6.10 14.99
N GLU A 133 -12.66 7.05 14.16
CA GLU A 133 -12.21 7.18 12.77
C GLU A 133 -10.71 7.47 12.65
N TYR A 134 -10.07 8.06 13.66
CA TYR A 134 -8.67 8.50 13.62
C TYR A 134 -7.72 7.55 14.35
N ARG A 135 -8.23 6.49 14.99
CA ARG A 135 -7.42 5.59 15.84
C ARG A 135 -6.31 4.85 15.10
N THR A 136 -6.45 4.68 13.80
CA THR A 136 -5.48 3.98 12.96
C THR A 136 -5.32 4.70 11.62
N ARG A 137 -4.08 4.71 11.10
CA ARG A 137 -3.71 5.20 9.77
C ARG A 137 -3.30 4.03 8.88
N TRP A 138 -4.18 3.04 8.73
CA TRP A 138 -3.89 1.80 7.99
C TRP A 138 -2.70 0.96 8.51
N GLY A 139 -2.22 1.26 9.71
CA GLY A 139 -1.05 0.62 10.31
C GLY A 139 0.27 1.35 10.07
N MET A 140 0.24 2.57 9.49
CA MET A 140 1.39 3.44 9.35
C MET A 140 1.86 4.01 10.71
N ASP A 141 3.16 4.33 10.82
CA ASP A 141 3.87 4.78 12.03
C ASP A 141 3.57 6.24 12.38
N GLU A 142 2.42 6.43 12.99
CA GLU A 142 2.00 7.69 13.59
C GLU A 142 2.75 8.08 14.87
N ASP A 143 3.68 7.25 15.36
CA ASP A 143 4.59 7.68 16.42
C ASP A 143 5.69 8.60 15.88
N ILE A 144 5.83 8.77 14.56
CA ILE A 144 6.62 9.87 13.98
C ILE A 144 6.07 11.21 14.48
N TRP A 145 4.76 11.37 14.48
CA TRP A 145 4.09 12.55 15.04
C TRP A 145 4.18 12.55 16.58
N PRO A 146 4.26 13.73 17.23
CA PRO A 146 4.30 13.81 18.69
C PRO A 146 3.05 13.19 19.33
N GLY A 147 3.20 12.37 20.36
CA GLY A 147 2.04 11.73 21.00
C GLY A 147 1.05 12.70 21.67
N LYS A 148 1.53 13.89 22.03
CA LYS A 148 0.76 15.00 22.60
C LYS A 148 1.51 16.31 22.37
N ILE A 149 0.80 17.43 22.45
CA ILE A 149 1.41 18.76 22.45
C ILE A 149 1.87 19.10 23.87
N THR A 150 3.10 19.61 24.01
CA THR A 150 3.69 19.99 25.29
C THR A 150 4.00 21.49 25.33
N ASP A 151 4.26 22.02 26.52
CA ASP A 151 4.68 23.41 26.70
C ASP A 151 6.05 23.72 26.05
N GLU A 152 6.81 22.67 25.68
CA GLU A 152 8.10 22.77 24.97
C GLU A 152 7.92 22.97 23.46
N MET A 153 6.69 22.87 22.93
CA MET A 153 6.37 22.94 21.51
C MET A 153 5.72 24.28 21.16
N ASN A 154 6.43 25.15 20.45
CA ASN A 154 5.83 26.36 19.88
C ASN A 154 5.23 26.03 18.51
N VAL A 155 3.96 25.64 18.49
CA VAL A 155 3.24 25.26 17.27
C VAL A 155 3.01 26.49 16.38
N ALA A 156 3.65 26.49 15.22
CA ALA A 156 3.60 27.59 14.25
C ALA A 156 2.43 27.46 13.26
N ASP A 157 2.12 26.23 12.83
CA ASP A 157 0.97 25.92 11.98
C ASP A 157 0.55 24.46 12.16
N TYR A 158 -0.73 24.16 11.94
CA TYR A 158 -1.29 22.83 12.14
C TYR A 158 -2.58 22.64 11.34
N LYS A 159 -2.68 21.49 10.68
CA LYS A 159 -3.91 21.03 10.07
C LYS A 159 -3.95 19.51 9.98
N LEU A 160 -5.10 18.91 10.30
CA LEU A 160 -5.45 17.54 9.96
C LEU A 160 -6.73 17.53 9.14
N VAL A 161 -6.75 16.73 8.07
CA VAL A 161 -7.88 16.59 7.17
C VAL A 161 -8.21 15.12 7.01
N TYR A 162 -9.49 14.80 7.17
CA TYR A 162 -10.03 13.46 7.01
C TYR A 162 -11.13 13.47 5.96
N TYR A 163 -11.13 12.44 5.12
CA TYR A 163 -12.16 12.21 4.13
C TYR A 163 -12.34 10.72 3.92
N ASN A 164 -13.58 10.25 3.99
CA ASN A 164 -13.90 8.84 3.77
C ASN A 164 -15.17 8.71 2.92
N PRO A 165 -15.05 8.75 1.58
CA PRO A 165 -16.16 8.42 0.70
C PRO A 165 -16.39 6.91 0.58
N TRP A 166 -15.32 6.12 0.75
CA TRP A 166 -15.27 4.66 0.64
C TRP A 166 -14.22 4.12 1.60
N ASP A 167 -13.00 4.63 1.44
CA ASP A 167 -11.85 4.35 2.27
C ASP A 167 -11.32 5.64 2.91
N ALA A 168 -10.82 5.52 4.14
CA ALA A 168 -10.28 6.64 4.90
C ALA A 168 -9.00 7.22 4.27
N GLN A 169 -9.02 8.53 4.04
CA GLN A 169 -7.91 9.33 3.55
C GLN A 169 -7.59 10.43 4.57
N TYR A 170 -6.30 10.64 4.81
CA TYR A 170 -5.77 11.61 5.74
C TYR A 170 -4.71 12.47 5.07
N VAL A 171 -4.79 13.78 5.30
CA VAL A 171 -3.74 14.73 4.92
C VAL A 171 -3.51 15.63 6.12
N GLY A 172 -2.27 15.75 6.53
CA GLY A 172 -1.95 16.46 7.74
C GLY A 172 -0.58 17.10 7.71
N TYR A 173 -0.44 18.19 8.44
CA TYR A 173 0.86 18.72 8.82
C TYR A 173 0.81 19.39 10.20
N LEU A 174 1.96 19.37 10.89
CA LEU A 174 2.22 20.05 12.14
C LEU A 174 3.60 20.71 12.03
N VAL A 175 3.67 22.03 12.19
CA VAL A 175 4.92 22.79 12.18
C VAL A 175 5.21 23.26 13.59
N VAL A 176 6.37 22.89 14.12
CA VAL A 176 6.76 23.22 15.49
C VAL A 176 8.13 23.86 15.48
N ASP A 177 8.22 25.03 16.11
CA ASP A 177 9.47 25.66 16.45
C ASP A 177 9.86 25.24 17.87
N TYR A 178 11.08 24.77 18.04
CA TYR A 178 11.61 24.29 19.32
C TYR A 178 12.74 25.19 19.83
N ASP A 179 12.82 25.32 21.15
CA ASP A 179 14.02 25.81 21.81
C ASP A 179 15.15 24.80 21.68
N SER A 180 16.41 25.24 21.72
CA SER A 180 17.57 24.39 21.40
C SER A 180 17.63 23.07 22.19
N GLU A 181 17.26 23.06 23.48
CA GLU A 181 17.27 21.82 24.27
C GLU A 181 16.15 20.84 23.86
N ALA A 182 14.94 21.36 23.62
CA ALA A 182 13.80 20.55 23.20
C ALA A 182 13.99 20.01 21.77
N TYR A 183 14.59 20.82 20.90
CA TYR A 183 14.93 20.45 19.53
C TYR A 183 15.86 19.23 19.48
N GLU A 184 16.97 19.24 20.22
CA GLU A 184 17.94 18.12 20.24
C GLU A 184 17.32 16.82 20.78
N LYS A 185 16.43 16.94 21.77
CA LYS A 185 15.69 15.79 22.31
C LYS A 185 14.74 15.20 21.27
N GLU A 186 14.07 16.05 20.52
CA GLU A 186 13.14 15.62 19.48
C GLU A 186 13.87 15.06 18.25
N LEU A 187 15.02 15.63 17.87
CA LEU A 187 15.93 15.03 16.90
C LEU A 187 16.33 13.62 17.30
N THR A 188 16.80 13.44 18.54
CA THR A 188 17.20 12.12 19.06
C THR A 188 16.06 11.10 18.97
N ARG A 189 14.81 11.52 19.23
CA ARG A 189 13.63 10.66 19.13
C ARG A 189 13.36 10.26 17.70
N LEU A 190 13.37 11.22 16.77
CA LEU A 190 13.05 10.98 15.36
C LEU A 190 14.14 10.18 14.65
N GLU A 191 15.42 10.52 14.85
CA GLU A 191 16.56 9.82 14.25
C GLU A 191 16.71 8.38 14.77
N SER A 192 16.09 8.05 15.91
CA SER A 192 16.06 6.68 16.42
C SER A 192 15.04 5.77 15.72
N LYS A 193 14.14 6.33 14.90
CA LYS A 193 13.14 5.58 14.16
C LYS A 193 13.72 5.00 12.88
N GLU A 194 13.06 3.95 12.38
CA GLU A 194 13.35 3.43 11.04
C GLU A 194 13.02 4.49 9.98
N HIS A 195 13.74 4.41 8.86
CA HIS A 195 13.64 5.35 7.76
C HIS A 195 13.51 4.54 6.48
N ASP A 196 12.28 4.41 6.01
CA ASP A 196 11.97 3.65 4.80
C ASP A 196 12.45 4.39 3.53
N ASP A 197 12.84 3.63 2.50
CA ASP A 197 13.16 4.20 1.19
C ASP A 197 11.87 4.66 0.51
N TYR A 198 11.81 5.94 0.16
CA TYR A 198 10.62 6.60 -0.36
C TYR A 198 10.77 7.06 -1.81
N PHE A 199 11.97 6.96 -2.40
CA PHE A 199 12.23 7.46 -3.75
C PHE A 199 11.43 6.69 -4.80
N GLY A 200 10.74 7.43 -5.67
CA GLY A 200 9.94 6.91 -6.78
C GLY A 200 8.54 6.43 -6.38
N ILE A 201 8.22 6.31 -5.09
CA ILE A 201 6.86 6.06 -4.61
C ILE A 201 6.02 7.31 -4.89
N TYR A 202 4.87 7.15 -5.56
CA TYR A 202 4.02 8.28 -6.01
C TYR A 202 4.77 9.39 -6.77
N GLY A 203 5.83 9.04 -7.50
CA GLY A 203 6.61 10.01 -8.28
C GLY A 203 7.64 10.82 -7.49
N VAL A 204 7.80 10.56 -6.20
CA VAL A 204 8.70 11.32 -5.33
C VAL A 204 10.16 11.23 -5.81
N THR A 205 10.84 12.36 -5.90
CA THR A 205 12.25 12.46 -6.33
C THR A 205 13.21 12.85 -5.22
N GLY A 206 12.69 13.09 -4.01
CA GLY A 206 13.47 13.43 -2.83
C GLY A 206 12.83 14.54 -2.02
N GLU A 207 13.64 15.21 -1.21
CA GLU A 207 13.30 16.43 -0.50
C GLU A 207 14.40 17.47 -0.71
N LYS A 208 14.03 18.74 -0.88
CA LYS A 208 14.93 19.82 -1.33
C LYS A 208 15.35 20.75 -0.22
N ASP A 209 14.38 21.22 0.56
CA ASP A 209 14.57 22.36 1.45
C ASP A 209 14.79 21.92 2.90
N TYR A 210 14.37 20.69 3.23
CA TYR A 210 14.43 20.13 4.56
C TYR A 210 15.23 18.83 4.63
N GLN A 211 15.82 18.56 5.79
CA GLN A 211 16.41 17.26 6.09
C GLN A 211 15.31 16.34 6.64
N ILE A 212 15.08 15.19 6.01
CA ILE A 212 14.20 14.14 6.56
C ILE A 212 14.85 13.53 7.80
N LEU A 213 14.09 13.46 8.90
CA LEU A 213 14.51 12.89 10.19
C LEU A 213 13.96 11.47 10.39
N ALA A 214 12.70 11.25 10.00
CA ALA A 214 12.02 9.95 10.07
C ALA A 214 11.05 9.82 8.89
N MET A 215 10.90 8.60 8.38
CA MET A 215 10.06 8.29 7.21
C MET A 215 9.44 6.92 7.37
N ASP A 216 8.12 6.86 7.35
CA ASP A 216 7.34 5.65 7.08
C ASP A 216 6.69 5.81 5.71
N ALA A 217 7.14 4.98 4.77
CA ALA A 217 6.76 5.05 3.38
C ALA A 217 6.17 3.70 2.95
N ASP A 218 4.93 3.72 2.47
CA ASP A 218 4.24 2.52 2.01
C ASP A 218 3.80 2.70 0.55
N ASP A 219 4.12 1.70 -0.27
CA ASP A 219 3.85 1.72 -1.71
C ASP A 219 2.36 1.66 -2.05
N TYR A 220 1.48 1.44 -1.06
CA TYR A 220 0.03 1.43 -1.18
C TYR A 220 -0.66 2.50 -0.32
N HIS A 221 -0.09 2.83 0.85
CA HIS A 221 -0.73 3.68 1.86
C HIS A 221 -0.19 5.11 1.98
N GLY A 222 0.87 5.46 1.27
CA GLY A 222 1.37 6.84 1.24
C GLY A 222 2.54 7.07 2.18
N PHE A 223 2.55 8.22 2.87
CA PHE A 223 3.69 8.67 3.66
C PHE A 223 3.30 9.27 5.01
N ILE A 224 4.13 9.01 6.01
CA ILE A 224 4.23 9.77 7.26
C ILE A 224 5.70 10.12 7.49
N TYR A 225 6.01 11.40 7.67
CA TYR A 225 7.40 11.83 7.83
C TYR A 225 7.55 13.05 8.72
N ALA A 226 8.77 13.20 9.23
CA ALA A 226 9.22 14.40 9.92
C ALA A 226 10.48 14.94 9.26
N MET A 227 10.54 16.25 9.07
CA MET A 227 11.67 16.92 8.43
C MET A 227 12.01 18.25 9.11
N THR A 228 13.26 18.70 8.98
CA THR A 228 13.75 19.89 9.68
C THR A 228 14.55 20.84 8.79
N ASP A 229 14.53 22.13 9.15
CA ASP A 229 15.37 23.16 8.52
C ASP A 229 16.78 23.25 9.14
N GLY A 230 17.06 22.44 10.17
CA GLY A 230 18.32 22.44 10.92
C GLY A 230 18.50 23.64 11.86
N LYS A 231 17.47 24.48 12.04
CA LYS A 231 17.52 25.74 12.82
C LYS A 231 16.52 25.77 13.98
N GLY A 232 15.93 24.62 14.32
CA GLY A 232 14.98 24.48 15.43
C GLY A 232 13.56 24.22 14.99
N ARG A 233 13.25 24.20 13.68
CA ARG A 233 11.92 23.88 13.18
C ARG A 233 11.83 22.42 12.76
N ILE A 234 10.77 21.73 13.17
CA ILE A 234 10.41 20.41 12.68
C ILE A 234 9.00 20.47 12.09
N ILE A 235 8.85 19.89 10.91
CA ILE A 235 7.59 19.75 10.17
C ILE A 235 7.27 18.26 10.16
N TYR A 236 6.13 17.90 10.71
CA TYR A 236 5.54 16.58 10.61
C TYR A 236 4.47 16.65 9.53
N ALA A 237 4.42 15.66 8.64
CA ALA A 237 3.44 15.62 7.56
C ALA A 237 2.93 14.19 7.35
N GLU A 238 1.68 14.08 6.89
CA GLU A 238 1.06 12.82 6.51
C GLU A 238 0.24 12.99 5.22
N GLN A 239 0.36 12.01 4.32
CA GLN A 239 -0.54 11.81 3.18
C GLN A 239 -0.85 10.32 3.15
N VAL A 240 -1.92 9.93 3.85
CA VAL A 240 -2.27 8.53 4.07
C VAL A 240 -3.56 8.21 3.34
N PHE A 241 -3.52 7.19 2.49
CA PHE A 241 -4.65 6.81 1.63
C PHE A 241 -4.55 5.32 1.28
N CYS A 242 -5.32 4.87 0.30
CA CYS A 242 -5.27 3.50 -0.21
C CYS A 242 -5.47 3.52 -1.73
N ASN A 243 -5.35 2.35 -2.37
CA ASN A 243 -5.59 2.18 -3.80
C ASN A 243 -4.64 2.98 -4.72
N TYR A 244 -3.50 3.45 -4.21
CA TYR A 244 -2.48 4.22 -4.93
C TYR A 244 -2.88 5.64 -5.39
N PHE A 245 -4.03 6.17 -4.96
CA PHE A 245 -4.43 7.55 -5.25
C PHE A 245 -5.31 8.14 -4.15
N MET A 246 -5.40 9.47 -4.14
CA MET A 246 -6.31 10.23 -3.29
C MET A 246 -7.49 10.78 -4.09
N ASP A 247 -8.71 10.55 -3.60
CA ASP A 247 -9.88 11.29 -4.06
C ASP A 247 -9.86 12.75 -3.56
N LEU A 248 -9.21 12.95 -2.41
CA LEU A 248 -8.98 14.27 -1.85
C LEU A 248 -8.00 15.05 -2.72
N LYS A 249 -8.38 16.28 -3.09
CA LYS A 249 -7.46 17.26 -3.70
C LYS A 249 -6.52 17.81 -2.63
N TYR A 250 -5.52 17.01 -2.25
CA TYR A 250 -4.64 17.23 -1.11
C TYR A 250 -3.90 18.57 -1.20
N GLU A 251 -3.63 19.08 -2.40
CA GLU A 251 -2.95 20.37 -2.65
C GLU A 251 -3.73 21.57 -2.09
N LYS A 252 -5.02 21.39 -1.78
CA LYS A 252 -5.83 22.41 -1.09
C LYS A 252 -5.63 22.43 0.42
N TYR A 253 -5.08 21.36 0.97
CA TYR A 253 -5.07 21.09 2.40
C TYR A 253 -3.66 21.10 2.98
N ILE A 254 -2.65 20.72 2.22
CA ILE A 254 -1.24 20.79 2.62
C ILE A 254 -0.46 21.78 1.72
N PRO A 255 0.34 22.68 2.30
CA PRO A 255 1.27 23.52 1.55
C PRO A 255 2.27 22.69 0.74
N GLU A 256 2.58 23.16 -0.48
CA GLU A 256 3.55 22.49 -1.38
C GLU A 256 4.93 22.35 -0.74
N GLU A 257 5.36 23.33 0.08
CA GLU A 257 6.62 23.28 0.82
C GLU A 257 6.69 22.17 1.89
N TYR A 258 5.55 21.56 2.25
CA TYR A 258 5.52 20.44 3.19
C TYR A 258 5.37 19.10 2.49
N LEU A 259 5.16 19.09 1.17
CA LEU A 259 5.11 17.88 0.34
C LEU A 259 6.51 17.52 -0.15
N LEU A 260 6.77 16.21 -0.24
CA LEU A 260 7.98 15.70 -0.89
C LEU A 260 8.01 16.10 -2.37
N GLU A 261 9.21 16.36 -2.90
CA GLU A 261 9.36 16.77 -4.28
C GLU A 261 8.84 15.69 -5.23
N GLY A 262 7.97 16.08 -6.18
CA GLY A 262 7.44 15.17 -7.19
C GLY A 262 6.28 14.30 -6.72
N PHE A 263 5.82 14.46 -5.47
CA PHE A 263 4.67 13.73 -4.96
C PHE A 263 3.39 14.00 -5.78
N ASP A 264 2.88 12.95 -6.42
CA ASP A 264 1.63 12.95 -7.16
C ASP A 264 0.78 11.73 -6.76
N ALA A 265 -0.23 11.98 -5.93
CA ALA A 265 -1.24 10.98 -5.57
C ALA A 265 -2.57 11.22 -6.30
N SER A 266 -2.59 11.99 -7.40
CA SER A 266 -3.80 12.19 -8.20
C SER A 266 -4.28 10.87 -8.82
N ALA A 267 -5.58 10.78 -9.13
CA ALA A 267 -6.15 9.59 -9.77
C ALA A 267 -5.52 9.26 -11.15
N THR A 268 -4.81 10.20 -11.77
CA THR A 268 -4.12 10.04 -13.05
C THR A 268 -2.60 9.92 -12.92
N ASN A 269 -2.08 9.81 -11.70
CA ASN A 269 -0.65 9.82 -11.49
C ASN A 269 0.02 8.59 -12.15
N PRO A 270 1.24 8.74 -12.70
CA PRO A 270 1.93 7.64 -13.38
C PRO A 270 2.19 6.42 -12.50
N TYR A 271 2.33 6.62 -11.18
CA TYR A 271 2.54 5.54 -10.23
C TYR A 271 1.27 4.70 -10.02
N HIS A 272 0.10 5.33 -9.91
CA HIS A 272 -1.20 4.68 -9.85
C HIS A 272 -1.49 3.90 -11.13
N GLU A 273 -1.21 4.47 -12.31
CA GLU A 273 -1.33 3.74 -13.57
C GLU A 273 -0.33 2.58 -13.65
N LYS A 274 0.91 2.77 -13.17
CA LYS A 274 1.91 1.70 -13.07
C LYS A 274 1.46 0.59 -12.12
N MET A 275 0.84 0.93 -10.98
CA MET A 275 0.39 -0.02 -9.97
C MET A 275 -0.93 -0.72 -10.35
N LYS A 276 -1.87 -0.02 -11.00
CA LYS A 276 -3.07 -0.61 -11.60
C LYS A 276 -2.76 -1.61 -12.70
N ASN A 277 -1.77 -1.30 -13.54
CA ASN A 277 -1.32 -2.17 -14.61
C ASN A 277 -0.30 -3.21 -14.13
N LYS A 278 0.14 -3.13 -12.86
CA LYS A 278 0.88 -4.18 -12.19
C LYS A 278 -0.11 -5.25 -11.74
N THR A 279 -0.24 -6.31 -12.52
CA THR A 279 -0.34 -7.63 -11.89
C THR A 279 0.83 -7.72 -10.90
N PHE A 280 0.54 -7.74 -9.59
CA PHE A 280 1.49 -7.73 -8.47
C PHE A 280 2.91 -8.18 -8.88
N GLU A 281 3.81 -7.22 -9.11
CA GLU A 281 5.26 -7.46 -9.21
C GLU A 281 5.95 -6.67 -8.09
N PRO A 282 6.66 -7.32 -7.15
CA PRO A 282 7.46 -6.62 -6.15
C PRO A 282 8.76 -6.07 -6.73
N VAL A 283 9.22 -4.94 -6.18
CA VAL A 283 10.60 -4.45 -6.34
C VAL A 283 11.37 -4.81 -5.07
N GLY A 284 12.57 -5.38 -5.25
CA GLY A 284 13.52 -5.78 -4.24
C GLY A 284 14.50 -6.76 -4.88
N THR A 285 15.73 -6.32 -5.12
CA THR A 285 16.71 -6.96 -6.00
C THR A 285 17.22 -8.30 -5.48
N SER A 286 16.44 -9.38 -5.64
CA SER A 286 16.89 -10.78 -5.68
C SER A 286 15.75 -11.79 -5.92
N GLY A 287 14.48 -11.38 -5.92
CA GLY A 287 13.33 -12.29 -6.07
C GLY A 287 12.96 -12.66 -7.51
N VAL A 288 12.33 -13.81 -7.67
CA VAL A 288 11.71 -14.25 -8.94
C VAL A 288 10.24 -13.85 -8.90
N HIS A 289 9.77 -13.18 -9.97
CA HIS A 289 8.44 -12.57 -9.99
C HIS A 289 7.69 -12.83 -11.30
N GLY A 290 6.36 -12.74 -11.22
CA GLY A 290 5.45 -12.88 -12.36
C GLY A 290 5.07 -14.33 -12.65
N LEU A 291 3.84 -14.57 -13.11
CA LEU A 291 3.31 -15.91 -13.37
C LEU A 291 4.16 -16.73 -14.35
N SER A 292 4.82 -16.06 -15.31
CA SER A 292 5.72 -16.74 -16.26
C SER A 292 6.96 -17.33 -15.62
N ALA A 293 7.32 -16.87 -14.41
CA ALA A 293 8.47 -17.35 -13.68
C ALA A 293 8.11 -18.46 -12.67
N TYR A 294 6.82 -18.75 -12.49
CA TYR A 294 6.36 -19.85 -11.66
C TYR A 294 6.78 -21.20 -12.25
N ASP A 295 7.61 -21.93 -11.53
CA ASP A 295 7.98 -23.31 -11.83
C ASP A 295 8.02 -24.13 -10.54
N LYS A 296 6.95 -24.92 -10.33
CA LYS A 296 6.84 -25.79 -9.16
C LYS A 296 7.97 -26.80 -9.07
N GLN A 297 8.38 -27.38 -10.20
CA GLN A 297 9.40 -28.43 -10.18
C GLN A 297 10.75 -27.82 -9.79
N LYS A 298 11.06 -26.63 -10.31
CA LYS A 298 12.25 -25.88 -9.91
C LYS A 298 12.26 -25.56 -8.42
N LEU A 299 11.13 -25.07 -7.86
CA LEU A 299 11.00 -24.81 -6.41
C LEU A 299 11.29 -26.06 -5.58
N ILE A 300 10.79 -27.22 -6.01
CA ILE A 300 11.05 -28.49 -5.35
C ILE A 300 12.54 -28.84 -5.48
N ASP A 301 13.08 -28.88 -6.70
CA ASP A 301 14.45 -29.31 -6.96
C ASP A 301 15.50 -28.46 -6.22
N GLU A 302 15.25 -27.16 -6.09
CA GLU A 302 16.18 -26.21 -5.46
C GLU A 302 16.03 -26.16 -3.94
N ASN A 303 14.81 -26.17 -3.41
CA ASN A 303 14.57 -25.72 -2.02
C ASN A 303 13.75 -26.69 -1.16
N HIS A 304 13.20 -27.79 -1.68
CA HIS A 304 12.24 -28.63 -0.91
C HIS A 304 12.81 -29.14 0.43
N SER A 305 14.09 -29.51 0.44
CA SER A 305 14.76 -30.07 1.61
C SER A 305 14.86 -29.03 2.73
N ASP A 306 15.36 -27.83 2.41
CA ASP A 306 15.56 -26.76 3.40
C ASP A 306 14.23 -26.13 3.85
N LEU A 307 13.27 -26.06 2.93
CA LEU A 307 11.92 -25.56 3.22
C LEU A 307 11.04 -26.60 3.90
N HIS A 308 11.46 -27.86 4.01
CA HIS A 308 10.65 -28.96 4.56
C HIS A 308 9.25 -29.05 3.91
N SER A 309 9.18 -28.84 2.60
CA SER A 309 7.94 -28.75 1.83
C SER A 309 8.11 -29.27 0.40
N TYR A 310 7.11 -30.00 -0.09
CA TYR A 310 6.99 -30.39 -1.50
C TYR A 310 5.99 -29.52 -2.28
N PHE A 311 5.60 -28.38 -1.69
CA PHE A 311 4.66 -27.42 -2.29
C PHE A 311 3.35 -28.08 -2.75
N MET A 312 2.81 -29.08 -2.04
CA MET A 312 1.63 -29.83 -2.46
C MET A 312 0.38 -28.95 -2.57
N VAL A 313 0.27 -27.87 -1.78
CA VAL A 313 -0.83 -26.91 -1.93
C VAL A 313 -0.71 -26.12 -3.22
N PHE A 314 0.50 -25.84 -3.70
CA PHE A 314 0.70 -25.07 -4.93
C PHE A 314 0.29 -25.87 -6.17
N PRO A 315 -0.33 -25.21 -7.18
CA PRO A 315 -0.80 -25.88 -8.40
C PRO A 315 0.37 -26.40 -9.24
N LYS A 316 0.16 -27.42 -10.08
CA LYS A 316 1.24 -27.96 -10.91
C LYS A 316 1.80 -26.95 -11.92
N ASP A 317 0.91 -26.14 -12.49
CA ASP A 317 1.23 -25.05 -13.39
C ASP A 317 0.14 -23.96 -13.29
N VAL A 318 0.39 -22.81 -13.92
CA VAL A 318 -0.51 -21.65 -13.87
C VAL A 318 -1.36 -21.48 -15.14
N LYS A 319 -1.52 -22.53 -15.97
CA LYS A 319 -2.22 -22.40 -17.27
C LYS A 319 -3.71 -22.09 -17.14
N LYS A 320 -4.30 -22.45 -16.00
CA LYS A 320 -5.72 -22.21 -15.68
C LYS A 320 -5.94 -20.91 -14.92
N VAL A 321 -4.87 -20.23 -14.53
CA VAL A 321 -4.94 -18.94 -13.82
C VAL A 321 -5.32 -17.87 -14.85
N GLN A 322 -6.43 -17.18 -14.61
CA GLN A 322 -6.90 -16.09 -15.47
C GLN A 322 -6.12 -14.80 -15.19
N GLU A 323 -5.99 -14.49 -13.90
CA GLU A 323 -5.26 -13.32 -13.39
C GLU A 323 -4.53 -13.73 -12.11
N GLY A 324 -3.34 -13.19 -11.90
CA GLY A 324 -2.57 -13.58 -10.73
C GLY A 324 -1.16 -13.04 -10.73
N SER A 325 -0.44 -13.36 -9.67
CA SER A 325 0.93 -12.93 -9.45
C SER A 325 1.71 -13.98 -8.70
N TYR A 326 2.98 -14.13 -9.05
CA TYR A 326 3.90 -15.00 -8.36
C TYR A 326 5.06 -14.19 -7.81
N THR A 327 5.49 -14.52 -6.60
CA THR A 327 6.64 -13.93 -5.93
C THR A 327 7.37 -14.99 -5.14
N GLU A 328 8.67 -15.07 -5.37
CA GLU A 328 9.60 -15.88 -4.59
C GLU A 328 10.69 -14.95 -4.04
N ARG A 329 10.79 -14.89 -2.71
CA ARG A 329 11.86 -14.22 -1.98
C ARG A 329 12.43 -15.20 -0.98
N LEU A 330 13.33 -16.06 -1.45
CA LEU A 330 14.05 -17.00 -0.62
C LEU A 330 15.49 -16.52 -0.42
N HIS A 331 15.95 -16.57 0.83
CA HIS A 331 17.32 -16.31 1.20
C HIS A 331 17.90 -17.58 1.80
N THR A 332 18.94 -18.12 1.15
CA THR A 332 19.67 -19.29 1.65
C THR A 332 20.99 -18.82 2.24
N ASP A 333 21.17 -19.02 3.54
CA ASP A 333 22.46 -18.85 4.19
C ASP A 333 23.17 -20.21 4.37
N ILE A 334 24.24 -20.25 5.17
CA ILE A 334 25.06 -21.45 5.37
C ILE A 334 24.32 -22.53 6.17
N ALA A 335 23.22 -22.18 6.85
CA ALA A 335 22.52 -23.02 7.80
C ALA A 335 21.09 -23.37 7.37
N SER A 336 20.38 -22.46 6.68
CA SER A 336 18.99 -22.64 6.31
C SER A 336 18.54 -21.72 5.17
N THR A 337 17.44 -22.11 4.53
CA THR A 337 16.67 -21.22 3.65
C THR A 337 15.53 -20.61 4.45
N SER A 338 15.32 -19.29 4.34
CA SER A 338 14.20 -18.54 4.90
C SER A 338 13.52 -17.67 3.84
N GLY A 339 12.34 -17.15 4.15
CA GLY A 339 11.63 -16.21 3.30
C GLY A 339 10.22 -16.67 2.92
N ILE A 340 9.77 -16.27 1.73
CA ILE A 340 8.40 -16.45 1.28
C ILE A 340 8.30 -16.88 -0.18
N VAL A 341 7.38 -17.80 -0.46
CA VAL A 341 6.85 -18.09 -1.79
C VAL A 341 5.36 -17.80 -1.77
N PHE A 342 4.91 -16.97 -2.70
CA PHE A 342 3.57 -16.42 -2.71
C PHE A 342 3.01 -16.46 -4.13
N LEU A 343 1.83 -17.06 -4.30
CA LEU A 343 1.12 -17.13 -5.57
C LEU A 343 -0.34 -16.73 -5.35
N ASN A 344 -0.77 -15.62 -5.94
CA ASN A 344 -2.18 -15.29 -6.09
C ASN A 344 -2.67 -15.81 -7.43
N ALA A 345 -3.80 -16.49 -7.44
CA ALA A 345 -4.41 -17.01 -8.65
C ALA A 345 -5.93 -16.87 -8.62
N THR A 346 -6.46 -16.11 -9.57
CA THR A 346 -7.89 -16.01 -9.87
C THR A 346 -8.22 -17.01 -10.97
N TYR A 347 -9.31 -17.75 -10.77
CA TYR A 347 -9.75 -18.81 -11.66
C TYR A 347 -11.14 -18.52 -12.24
N SER A 348 -11.48 -19.25 -13.31
CA SER A 348 -12.89 -19.41 -13.65
C SER A 348 -13.62 -20.17 -12.53
N GLU A 349 -14.91 -19.94 -12.33
CA GLU A 349 -15.72 -20.65 -11.32
C GLU A 349 -15.50 -22.18 -11.38
N SER A 350 -15.54 -22.77 -12.58
CA SER A 350 -15.31 -24.22 -12.76
C SER A 350 -13.89 -24.68 -12.45
N ASP A 351 -12.87 -23.84 -12.70
CA ASP A 351 -11.48 -24.18 -12.38
C ASP A 351 -11.19 -23.96 -10.90
N TYR A 352 -11.83 -22.97 -10.26
CA TYR A 352 -11.79 -22.74 -8.82
C TYR A 352 -12.35 -23.96 -8.07
N GLU A 353 -13.55 -24.41 -8.41
CA GLU A 353 -14.16 -25.60 -7.78
C GLU A 353 -13.28 -26.84 -7.93
N ALA A 354 -12.71 -27.06 -9.12
CA ALA A 354 -11.82 -28.18 -9.39
C ALA A 354 -10.51 -28.09 -8.59
N GLU A 355 -10.00 -26.88 -8.38
CA GLU A 355 -8.78 -26.63 -7.61
C GLU A 355 -9.02 -26.77 -6.11
N VAL A 356 -10.16 -26.30 -5.59
CA VAL A 356 -10.62 -26.57 -4.21
C VAL A 356 -10.79 -28.08 -4.00
N GLU A 357 -11.39 -28.80 -4.95
CA GLU A 357 -11.52 -30.26 -4.88
C GLU A 357 -10.15 -30.95 -4.85
N ARG A 358 -9.18 -30.48 -5.66
CA ARG A 358 -7.80 -30.98 -5.63
C ARG A 358 -7.16 -30.75 -4.26
N LEU A 359 -7.26 -29.53 -3.72
CA LEU A 359 -6.72 -29.18 -2.40
C LEU A 359 -7.30 -30.09 -1.32
N SER A 360 -8.61 -30.31 -1.31
CA SER A 360 -9.31 -31.14 -0.32
C SER A 360 -8.87 -32.61 -0.28
N LYS A 361 -8.22 -33.09 -1.34
CA LYS A 361 -7.78 -34.48 -1.50
C LYS A 361 -6.27 -34.65 -1.31
N ILE A 362 -5.55 -33.60 -0.92
CA ILE A 362 -4.12 -33.69 -0.67
C ILE A 362 -3.87 -34.61 0.53
N SER A 363 -2.96 -35.57 0.34
CA SER A 363 -2.43 -36.43 1.39
C SER A 363 -0.99 -36.82 1.04
N CYS A 364 -0.15 -37.04 2.04
CA CYS A 364 1.22 -37.48 1.86
C CYS A 364 1.48 -38.77 2.65
N THR A 365 2.10 -39.76 2.01
CA THR A 365 2.53 -41.00 2.66
C THR A 365 4.02 -40.95 2.92
N ILE A 366 4.40 -41.00 4.19
CA ILE A 366 5.77 -40.97 4.68
C ILE A 366 6.19 -42.40 5.01
N LYS A 367 7.34 -42.82 4.48
CA LYS A 367 7.94 -44.11 4.81
C LYS A 367 9.11 -43.89 5.74
N THR A 368 9.13 -44.58 6.88
CA THR A 368 10.20 -44.50 7.87
C THR A 368 10.84 -45.87 8.09
N GLN A 369 12.14 -45.91 8.36
CA GLN A 369 12.85 -47.12 8.75
C GLN A 369 13.22 -47.08 10.23
N ILE A 370 12.21 -47.19 11.10
CA ILE A 370 12.45 -47.32 12.53
C ILE A 370 12.69 -48.80 12.82
N SER A 371 13.87 -49.16 13.34
CA SER A 371 14.17 -50.51 13.85
C SER A 371 14.06 -51.69 12.85
N LYS A 372 14.54 -51.52 11.60
CA LYS A 372 14.53 -52.55 10.52
C LYS A 372 13.13 -52.98 10.04
N LYS A 373 12.09 -52.26 10.41
CA LYS A 373 10.73 -52.42 9.91
C LYS A 373 10.36 -51.15 9.14
N GLU A 374 9.83 -51.31 7.93
CA GLU A 374 9.24 -50.19 7.19
C GLU A 374 7.86 -49.94 7.79
N ASP A 375 7.70 -48.78 8.42
CA ASP A 375 6.40 -48.27 8.85
C ASP A 375 6.03 -47.10 7.92
N GLU A 376 4.79 -47.13 7.42
CA GLU A 376 4.22 -46.12 6.52
C GLU A 376 3.13 -45.34 7.25
N PHE A 377 3.18 -44.01 7.16
CA PHE A 377 2.21 -43.10 7.76
C PHE A 377 1.61 -42.23 6.68
N THR A 378 0.29 -42.17 6.57
CA THR A 378 -0.39 -41.25 5.64
C THR A 378 -1.03 -40.12 6.42
N GLN A 379 -0.72 -38.89 6.04
CA GLN A 379 -1.27 -37.67 6.62
C GLN A 379 -2.10 -36.94 5.57
N GLU A 380 -3.30 -36.52 5.95
CA GLU A 380 -4.21 -35.75 5.10
C GLU A 380 -4.04 -34.26 5.36
N ILE A 381 -4.34 -33.44 4.35
CA ILE A 381 -4.32 -31.99 4.49
C ILE A 381 -5.29 -31.53 5.58
N MET A 382 -4.89 -30.51 6.33
CA MET A 382 -5.76 -29.91 7.34
C MET A 382 -6.62 -28.81 6.69
N TYR A 383 -7.89 -28.75 7.06
CA TYR A 383 -8.77 -27.63 6.73
C TYR A 383 -9.05 -26.82 8.00
N ASP A 384 -8.98 -25.50 7.90
CA ASP A 384 -9.30 -24.57 8.97
C ASP A 384 -9.96 -23.30 8.41
N ASP A 385 -10.92 -22.74 9.14
CA ASP A 385 -11.64 -21.51 8.78
C ASP A 385 -11.49 -20.41 9.85
N SER A 386 -10.53 -20.56 10.76
CA SER A 386 -10.44 -19.77 11.99
C SER A 386 -9.09 -19.07 12.18
N MET A 387 -7.99 -19.73 11.87
CA MET A 387 -6.60 -19.28 12.05
C MET A 387 -6.23 -18.13 11.12
N TYR A 388 -6.83 -18.08 9.93
CA TYR A 388 -6.56 -17.08 8.89
C TYR A 388 -7.79 -16.20 8.62
N ASN A 389 -7.60 -15.10 7.90
CA ASN A 389 -8.70 -14.24 7.46
C ASN A 389 -9.61 -14.91 6.41
N TYR A 390 -9.15 -16.01 5.82
CA TYR A 390 -9.82 -16.80 4.80
C TYR A 390 -9.84 -18.28 5.23
N PRO A 391 -10.80 -19.09 4.78
CA PRO A 391 -10.70 -20.54 4.86
C PRO A 391 -9.40 -21.04 4.23
N ALA A 392 -8.79 -22.05 4.82
CA ALA A 392 -7.44 -22.47 4.48
C ALA A 392 -7.30 -23.99 4.42
N TYR A 393 -6.62 -24.47 3.38
CA TYR A 393 -6.05 -25.81 3.34
C TYR A 393 -4.56 -25.73 3.71
N ILE A 394 -4.16 -26.45 4.76
CA ILE A 394 -2.87 -26.30 5.42
C ILE A 394 -2.09 -27.62 5.31
N ALA A 395 -0.93 -27.56 4.66
CA ALA A 395 0.00 -28.67 4.53
C ALA A 395 1.08 -28.66 5.62
N ALA A 396 1.47 -27.47 6.11
CA ALA A 396 2.40 -27.33 7.24
C ALA A 396 2.04 -26.10 8.08
N ASP A 397 2.12 -26.22 9.40
CA ASP A 397 1.86 -25.15 10.36
C ASP A 397 2.93 -25.13 11.47
N GLY A 398 4.12 -24.62 11.15
CA GLY A 398 5.22 -24.42 12.10
C GLY A 398 6.28 -25.52 12.12
N ASN A 399 6.07 -26.64 11.41
CA ASN A 399 7.05 -27.74 11.39
C ASN A 399 8.38 -27.25 10.81
N CYS A 400 9.46 -27.34 11.60
CA CYS A 400 10.76 -26.78 11.24
C CYS A 400 10.74 -25.26 10.93
N GLY A 401 9.75 -24.51 11.44
CA GLY A 401 9.53 -23.10 11.08
C GLY A 401 8.91 -22.89 9.70
N THR A 402 8.41 -23.94 9.05
CA THR A 402 7.72 -23.89 7.75
C THR A 402 6.21 -23.81 7.93
N TYR A 403 5.60 -22.92 7.15
CA TYR A 403 4.16 -22.80 6.99
C TYR A 403 3.83 -22.93 5.51
N GLU A 404 2.92 -23.82 5.15
CA GLU A 404 2.44 -24.00 3.79
C GLU A 404 0.93 -24.16 3.78
N TYR A 405 0.23 -23.28 3.08
CA TYR A 405 -1.22 -23.27 3.03
C TYR A 405 -1.77 -22.57 1.78
N ALA A 406 -3.03 -22.86 1.46
CA ALA A 406 -3.80 -22.20 0.42
C ALA A 406 -5.03 -21.53 1.05
N LEU A 407 -5.15 -20.22 0.89
CA LEU A 407 -6.26 -19.39 1.36
C LEU A 407 -7.33 -19.26 0.27
N LEU A 408 -8.59 -19.40 0.65
CA LEU A 408 -9.72 -19.45 -0.27
C LEU A 408 -10.55 -18.17 -0.17
N ASP A 409 -10.58 -17.39 -1.26
CA ASP A 409 -11.53 -16.30 -1.46
C ASP A 409 -12.63 -16.78 -2.40
N GLU A 410 -13.69 -17.33 -1.82
CA GLU A 410 -14.83 -17.90 -2.55
C GLU A 410 -15.59 -16.86 -3.36
N GLU A 411 -15.65 -15.60 -2.90
CA GLU A 411 -16.40 -14.54 -3.58
C GLU A 411 -15.73 -14.13 -4.89
N ASN A 412 -14.39 -14.08 -4.89
CA ASN A 412 -13.60 -13.66 -6.04
C ASN A 412 -13.04 -14.83 -6.86
N HIS A 413 -13.35 -16.09 -6.50
CA HIS A 413 -12.75 -17.29 -7.09
C HIS A 413 -11.21 -17.26 -7.11
N MET A 414 -10.64 -16.70 -6.05
CA MET A 414 -9.20 -16.50 -5.91
C MET A 414 -8.64 -17.45 -4.84
N ILE A 415 -7.49 -18.04 -5.14
CA ILE A 415 -6.71 -18.84 -4.19
C ILE A 415 -5.33 -18.21 -4.03
N THR A 416 -4.96 -17.95 -2.79
CA THR A 416 -3.64 -17.46 -2.41
C THR A 416 -2.83 -18.61 -1.82
N TYR A 417 -1.82 -19.08 -2.54
CA TYR A 417 -0.90 -20.12 -2.09
C TYR A 417 0.31 -19.48 -1.43
N VAL A 418 0.58 -19.89 -0.20
CA VAL A 418 1.60 -19.29 0.64
C VAL A 418 2.51 -20.39 1.16
N LEU A 419 3.82 -20.18 1.00
CA LEU A 419 4.83 -20.82 1.82
C LEU A 419 5.64 -19.74 2.51
N VAL A 420 5.76 -19.82 3.83
CA VAL A 420 6.57 -18.92 4.63
C VAL A 420 7.50 -19.74 5.51
N LYS A 421 8.76 -19.35 5.57
CA LYS A 421 9.80 -20.02 6.33
C LYS A 421 10.56 -19.00 7.17
N TYR A 422 10.50 -19.12 8.50
CA TYR A 422 11.12 -18.17 9.43
C TYR A 422 10.88 -16.71 9.02
N PRO A 423 9.61 -16.25 8.99
CA PRO A 423 9.30 -14.90 8.53
C PRO A 423 9.98 -13.86 9.40
N ASP A 424 10.63 -12.88 8.77
CA ASP A 424 11.11 -11.69 9.44
C ASP A 424 9.99 -10.65 9.61
N ASP A 425 10.28 -9.56 10.32
CA ASP A 425 9.32 -8.49 10.58
C ASP A 425 8.83 -7.82 9.28
N GLU A 426 9.66 -7.78 8.22
CA GLU A 426 9.26 -7.25 6.91
C GLU A 426 8.14 -8.11 6.30
N ILE A 427 8.31 -9.44 6.28
CA ILE A 427 7.29 -10.37 5.79
C ILE A 427 6.02 -10.28 6.65
N LEU A 428 6.15 -10.23 7.98
CA LEU A 428 5.02 -10.12 8.90
C LEU A 428 4.24 -8.81 8.73
N ARG A 429 4.92 -7.69 8.43
CA ARG A 429 4.32 -6.39 8.14
C ARG A 429 3.61 -6.41 6.78
N ARG A 430 4.32 -6.82 5.73
CA ARG A 430 3.86 -6.70 4.32
C ARG A 430 2.73 -7.64 3.96
N TYR A 431 2.72 -8.87 4.48
CA TYR A 431 1.75 -9.90 4.11
C TYR A 431 0.69 -10.14 5.19
N LYS A 432 0.49 -9.20 6.12
CA LYS A 432 -0.35 -9.36 7.33
C LYS A 432 -1.74 -9.98 7.08
N ASP A 433 -2.36 -9.68 5.93
CA ASP A 433 -3.72 -10.14 5.62
C ASP A 433 -3.77 -11.59 5.12
N TYR A 434 -2.63 -12.14 4.70
CA TYR A 434 -2.43 -13.50 4.21
C TYR A 434 -1.72 -14.41 5.21
N LEU A 435 -1.43 -13.92 6.42
CA LEU A 435 -0.79 -14.67 7.50
C LEU A 435 -1.83 -15.05 8.57
N LYS A 436 -1.41 -15.87 9.56
CA LYS A 436 -2.24 -16.21 10.72
C LYS A 436 -2.64 -14.93 11.47
N LYS A 437 -3.90 -14.90 11.95
CA LYS A 437 -4.43 -13.82 12.79
C LYS A 437 -3.56 -13.62 14.04
N ASP A 438 -3.15 -14.72 14.68
CA ASP A 438 -2.18 -14.69 15.78
C ASP A 438 -0.74 -14.70 15.24
N ARG A 439 -0.20 -13.50 15.00
CA ARG A 439 1.16 -13.35 14.46
C ARG A 439 2.25 -13.80 15.44
N LYS A 440 1.95 -13.87 16.74
CA LYS A 440 2.91 -14.39 17.74
C LYS A 440 3.15 -15.88 17.57
N SER A 441 2.27 -16.60 16.86
CA SER A 441 2.49 -18.00 16.53
C SER A 441 3.70 -18.23 15.61
N TYR A 442 4.22 -17.19 14.95
CA TYR A 442 5.46 -17.25 14.17
C TYR A 442 6.74 -17.01 15.00
N ASP A 443 6.62 -16.49 16.23
CA ASP A 443 7.75 -16.20 17.14
C ASP A 443 8.18 -17.49 17.86
N ASP A 444 8.90 -18.34 17.15
CA ASP A 444 9.31 -19.64 17.64
C ASP A 444 10.75 -19.60 18.17
N SER A 445 10.93 -18.99 19.34
CA SER A 445 12.20 -18.97 20.11
C SER A 445 12.54 -20.34 20.76
N GLY A 446 11.90 -21.44 20.34
CA GLY A 446 11.88 -22.72 21.04
C GLY A 446 12.61 -23.88 20.34
N THR A 447 13.35 -24.67 21.12
CA THR A 447 13.73 -26.05 20.77
C THR A 447 12.45 -26.90 20.75
N ASN A 448 12.09 -27.48 19.59
CA ASN A 448 11.06 -28.54 19.34
C ASN A 448 10.09 -28.25 18.17
N THR A 449 10.46 -27.38 17.22
CA THR A 449 9.61 -27.09 16.04
C THR A 449 9.22 -28.31 15.20
N TRP A 450 9.89 -29.46 15.38
CA TRP A 450 9.55 -30.75 14.75
C TRP A 450 8.23 -31.37 15.23
N GLU A 451 7.65 -30.89 16.33
CA GLU A 451 6.38 -31.38 16.89
C GLU A 451 5.15 -30.78 16.21
N TYR A 452 5.32 -29.64 15.55
CA TYR A 452 4.25 -28.94 14.84
C TYR A 452 3.76 -29.71 13.61
N PHE A 453 2.53 -29.42 13.20
CA PHE A 453 1.84 -30.14 12.13
C PHE A 453 2.55 -29.95 10.78
N SER A 454 2.75 -31.06 10.08
CA SER A 454 3.14 -31.08 8.67
C SER A 454 2.73 -32.40 8.06
N ILE A 455 2.12 -32.38 6.88
CA ILE A 455 1.83 -33.60 6.13
C ILE A 455 3.11 -34.31 5.67
N TYR A 456 4.24 -33.60 5.60
CA TYR A 456 5.53 -34.09 5.10
C TYR A 456 6.40 -34.78 6.14
N ALA A 457 6.09 -34.62 7.43
CA ALA A 457 6.88 -35.17 8.53
C ALA A 457 6.01 -35.87 9.56
N HIS A 458 6.50 -37.00 10.10
CA HIS A 458 5.89 -37.67 11.25
C HIS A 458 6.84 -37.50 12.45
N GLN A 459 6.28 -37.17 13.63
CA GLN A 459 7.06 -36.86 14.84
C GLN A 459 8.20 -37.86 15.07
N PHE A 460 9.42 -37.35 15.26
CA PHE A 460 10.57 -38.17 15.63
C PHE A 460 10.29 -38.87 16.98
N PRO A 461 10.22 -40.21 17.04
CA PRO A 461 10.45 -40.86 18.32
C PRO A 461 11.91 -40.56 18.69
N GLY A 462 12.11 -39.90 19.83
CA GLY A 462 13.39 -39.34 20.24
C GLY A 462 14.59 -40.28 20.12
N GLU A 463 15.75 -39.66 19.93
CA GLU A 463 17.11 -40.24 19.99
C GLU A 463 17.18 -41.73 19.63
N ASP A 464 17.06 -42.09 18.35
CA ASP A 464 17.85 -43.15 17.70
C ASP A 464 17.29 -43.44 16.28
N GLY A 465 17.90 -42.87 15.25
CA GLY A 465 17.79 -43.40 13.88
C GLY A 465 17.63 -42.37 12.76
N LEU A 466 18.74 -42.07 12.08
CA LEU A 466 18.78 -41.47 10.74
C LEU A 466 18.05 -42.34 9.70
N SER A 467 17.25 -41.76 8.79
CA SER A 467 17.44 -41.95 7.33
C SER A 467 16.45 -41.19 6.43
N ILE A 468 17.06 -40.43 5.49
CA ILE A 468 16.81 -40.27 4.04
C ILE A 468 15.36 -40.17 3.54
N TYR A 469 14.99 -38.96 3.08
CA TYR A 469 13.76 -38.68 2.33
C TYR A 469 13.88 -39.11 0.85
N GLY A 470 12.85 -39.79 0.35
CA GLY A 470 12.63 -40.04 -1.07
C GLY A 470 11.12 -40.20 -1.31
N GLY A 471 10.48 -39.15 -1.82
CA GLY A 471 9.11 -39.20 -2.31
C GLY A 471 9.09 -39.53 -3.81
N GLU A 472 8.23 -40.48 -4.21
CA GLU A 472 7.84 -40.71 -5.62
C GLU A 472 6.66 -39.82 -6.03
#